data_AF-A0A1S9I778-F1
#
_entry.id   AF-A0A1S9I778-F1
#
_cell.length_a   1.000
_cell.length_b   1.000
_cell.length_c   1.000
_cell.angle_alpha   90.00
_cell.angle_beta   90.00
_cell.angle_gamma   90.00
#
_symmetry.space_group_name_H-M   'P 1'
#
loop_
_entity.id
_entity.type
_entity.pdbx_description
1 polymer ?
#
loop_
_entity_poly.entity_id
_entity_poly.type
_entity_poly.pdbx_seq_one_letter_code
_entity_poly.pdbx_strand_id
1 'polypeptide(L)'
;MISIYKNTEEDKTIKKLDNIEPGAWINIVAPSEQELIFVSKKTGVSLDFLKAPLDEEETSRIDIEDDNMIVILDIPFTEMEDNSLTYDTYPLAIINTPANIITVCLKNSKILTDFFNNKVKSFYTFKRSR
;
A
#
# COMPACT_ATOMS: atom_id res chain seq x y z
N MET A 1 9.60 -3.52 4.90
CA MET A 1 9.16 -2.71 6.06
C MET A 1 7.66 -2.50 6.05
N ILE A 2 6.97 -2.95 7.10
CA ILE A 2 5.53 -2.74 7.32
C ILE A 2 5.28 -1.51 8.21
N SER A 3 4.30 -0.68 7.85
CA SER A 3 3.74 0.38 8.69
C SER A 3 2.22 0.31 8.69
N ILE A 4 1.60 0.47 9.86
CA ILE A 4 0.16 0.31 10.04
C ILE A 4 -0.41 1.64 10.51
N TYR A 5 -1.51 2.06 9.89
CA TYR A 5 -2.11 3.36 10.08
C TYR A 5 -3.63 3.25 10.29
N LYS A 6 -4.21 4.13 11.10
CA LYS A 6 -5.67 4.21 11.28
C LYS A 6 -6.11 5.62 11.63
N ASN A 7 -7.31 5.98 11.17
CA ASN A 7 -8.03 7.16 11.65
C ASN A 7 -9.52 6.82 11.88
N THR A 8 -10.27 7.76 12.46
CA THR A 8 -11.72 7.60 12.76
C THR A 8 -12.51 8.80 12.23
N GLU A 9 -13.84 8.74 12.31
CA GLU A 9 -14.68 9.90 11.96
C GLU A 9 -14.48 11.08 12.91
N GLU A 10 -14.24 10.79 14.18
CA GLU A 10 -14.01 11.77 15.25
C GLU A 10 -12.61 12.39 15.17
N ASP A 11 -11.60 11.59 14.85
CA ASP A 11 -10.22 12.02 14.68
C ASP A 11 -9.70 11.63 13.29
N LYS A 12 -9.67 12.63 12.40
CA LYS A 12 -9.21 12.48 11.02
C LYS A 12 -7.70 12.30 10.92
N THR A 13 -6.96 12.54 12.01
CA THR A 13 -5.51 12.41 12.06
C THR A 13 -5.13 10.94 11.91
N ILE A 14 -4.31 10.64 10.91
CA ILE A 14 -3.75 9.29 10.76
C ILE A 14 -2.74 9.03 11.89
N LYS A 15 -2.98 7.96 12.64
CA LYS A 15 -2.09 7.49 13.71
C LYS A 15 -1.44 6.18 13.32
N LYS A 16 -0.20 5.99 13.73
CA LYS A 16 0.52 4.72 13.57
C LYS A 16 0.03 3.73 14.65
N LEU A 17 -0.13 2.47 14.26
CA LEU A 17 -0.48 1.36 15.15
C LEU A 17 0.65 0.34 15.21
N ASP A 18 0.70 -0.42 16.30
CA ASP A 18 1.62 -1.54 16.47
C ASP A 18 1.06 -2.86 15.90
N ASN A 19 -0.26 -2.98 15.79
CA ASN A 19 -0.95 -4.19 15.36
C ASN A 19 -1.96 -3.91 14.25
N ILE A 20 -2.20 -4.92 13.41
CA ILE A 20 -3.23 -4.88 12.36
C ILE A 20 -4.61 -5.00 13.01
N GLU A 21 -5.46 -4.02 12.77
CA GLU A 21 -6.84 -3.96 13.26
C GLU A 21 -7.81 -3.72 12.09
N PRO A 22 -9.08 -4.13 12.19
CA PRO A 22 -10.09 -3.76 11.19
C PRO A 22 -10.15 -2.24 10.97
N GLY A 23 -10.24 -1.85 9.69
CA GLY A 23 -10.25 -0.46 9.24
C GLY A 23 -8.86 0.18 9.21
N ALA A 24 -7.79 -0.58 9.45
CA ALA A 24 -6.43 -0.11 9.30
C ALA A 24 -6.00 -0.08 7.83
N TRP A 25 -5.10 0.84 7.54
CA TRP A 25 -4.32 0.86 6.32
C TRP A 25 -2.93 0.29 6.61
N ILE A 26 -2.53 -0.73 5.86
CA ILE A 26 -1.24 -1.41 5.96
C ILE A 26 -0.39 -0.97 4.78
N ASN A 27 0.67 -0.21 5.03
CA ASN A 27 1.64 0.19 4.02
C ASN A 27 2.89 -0.69 4.10
N ILE A 28 3.29 -1.27 2.98
CA ILE A 28 4.40 -2.21 2.87
C ILE A 28 5.37 -1.67 1.82
N VAL A 29 6.61 -1.41 2.23
CA VAL A 29 7.68 -0.92 1.35
C VAL A 29 8.85 -1.87 1.42
N ALA A 30 9.36 -2.31 0.26
CA ALA A 30 10.48 -3.26 0.15
C ALA A 30 10.38 -4.40 1.19
N PRO A 31 9.31 -5.21 1.17
CA PRO A 31 9.10 -6.23 2.18
C PRO A 31 10.11 -7.37 2.08
N SER A 32 10.45 -7.94 3.23
CA SER A 32 11.03 -9.28 3.29
C SER A 32 9.96 -10.35 3.06
N GLU A 33 10.37 -11.56 2.67
CA GLU A 33 9.42 -12.68 2.51
C GLU A 33 8.67 -13.00 3.81
N GLN A 34 9.32 -12.88 4.97
CA GLN A 34 8.68 -13.10 6.27
C GLN A 34 7.56 -12.07 6.55
N GLU A 35 7.78 -10.80 6.17
CA GLU A 35 6.77 -9.74 6.27
C GLU A 35 5.56 -10.05 5.38
N LEU A 36 5.78 -10.53 4.15
CA LEU A 36 4.70 -10.94 3.24
C LEU A 36 3.88 -12.09 3.82
N ILE A 37 4.54 -13.11 4.35
CA ILE A 37 3.87 -14.26 4.99
C ILE A 37 3.07 -13.81 6.22
N PHE A 38 3.62 -12.90 7.02
CA PHE A 38 2.91 -12.34 8.18
C PHE A 38 1.63 -11.62 7.76
N VAL A 39 1.71 -10.75 6.75
CA VAL A 39 0.55 -10.01 6.25
C VAL A 39 -0.48 -10.96 5.65
N SER A 40 -0.06 -11.87 4.77
CA SER A 40 -0.93 -12.87 4.16
C SER A 40 -1.72 -13.66 5.21
N LYS A 41 -1.06 -14.15 6.26
CA LYS A 41 -1.72 -14.87 7.37
C LYS A 41 -2.68 -14.02 8.18
N LYS A 42 -2.43 -12.70 8.29
CA LYS A 42 -3.26 -11.79 9.10
C LYS A 42 -4.43 -11.21 8.33
N THR A 43 -4.32 -11.05 7.02
CA THR A 43 -5.32 -10.37 6.19
C THR A 43 -6.07 -11.31 5.26
N GLY A 44 -5.56 -12.52 5.01
CA GLY A 44 -6.13 -13.48 4.06
C GLY A 44 -5.81 -13.16 2.60
N VAL A 45 -4.92 -12.21 2.33
CA VAL A 45 -4.48 -11.89 0.96
C VAL A 45 -3.47 -12.94 0.49
N SER A 46 -3.59 -13.38 -0.77
CA SER A 46 -2.66 -14.32 -1.38
C SER A 46 -1.23 -13.74 -1.44
N LEU A 47 -0.22 -14.60 -1.33
CA LEU A 47 1.17 -14.15 -1.47
C LEU A 47 1.44 -13.60 -2.88
N ASP A 48 0.72 -14.09 -3.88
CA ASP A 48 0.85 -13.64 -5.26
C ASP A 48 0.41 -12.18 -5.41
N PHE A 49 -0.72 -11.79 -4.80
CA PHE A 49 -1.16 -10.39 -4.78
C PHE A 49 -0.15 -9.48 -4.07
N LEU A 50 0.45 -9.95 -2.98
CA LEU A 50 1.45 -9.16 -2.24
C LEU A 50 2.81 -9.09 -2.95
N LYS A 51 3.15 -10.08 -3.77
CA LYS A 51 4.41 -10.14 -4.52
C LYS A 51 4.33 -9.45 -5.89
N ALA A 52 3.15 -9.38 -6.52
CA ALA A 52 2.96 -8.78 -7.83
C ALA A 52 3.63 -7.40 -8.01
N PRO A 53 3.43 -6.39 -7.14
CA PRO A 53 4.04 -5.07 -7.32
C PRO A 53 5.53 -5.00 -6.95
N LEU A 54 6.17 -6.13 -6.65
CA LEU A 54 7.61 -6.22 -6.40
C LEU A 54 8.38 -6.63 -7.67
N ASP A 55 7.67 -7.03 -8.73
CA ASP A 55 8.22 -7.18 -10.06
C ASP A 55 8.17 -5.82 -10.76
N GLU A 56 9.31 -5.33 -11.23
CA GLU A 56 9.42 -4.04 -11.92
C GLU A 56 8.73 -4.06 -13.30
N GLU A 57 8.52 -5.24 -13.89
CA GLU A 57 7.84 -5.42 -15.18
C GLU A 57 6.33 -5.70 -15.02
N GLU A 58 5.78 -5.63 -13.81
CA GLU A 58 4.35 -5.86 -13.56
C GLU A 58 3.49 -4.79 -14.25
N THR A 59 2.46 -5.23 -14.98
CA THR A 59 1.57 -4.32 -15.70
C THR A 59 0.42 -3.82 -14.84
N SER A 60 0.01 -2.57 -15.07
CA SER A 60 -1.19 -1.99 -14.45
C SER A 60 -2.46 -2.80 -14.78
N ARG A 61 -3.18 -3.27 -13.76
CA ARG A 61 -4.40 -4.09 -13.89
C ARG A 61 -5.28 -4.03 -12.65
N ILE A 62 -6.49 -4.58 -12.77
CA ILE A 62 -7.41 -4.81 -11.65
C ILE A 62 -7.78 -6.29 -11.66
N ASP A 63 -7.59 -6.95 -10.52
CA ASP A 63 -8.00 -8.34 -10.34
C ASP A 63 -8.78 -8.52 -9.04
N ILE A 64 -9.61 -9.55 -9.02
CA ILE A 64 -10.42 -9.94 -7.87
C ILE A 64 -10.17 -11.43 -7.65
N GLU A 65 -9.70 -11.77 -6.45
CA GLU A 65 -9.52 -13.14 -5.99
C GLU A 65 -10.19 -13.26 -4.62
N ASP A 66 -11.15 -14.20 -4.51
CA ASP A 66 -12.05 -14.31 -3.36
C ASP A 66 -12.74 -12.97 -3.02
N ASP A 67 -12.57 -12.48 -1.79
CA ASP A 67 -13.08 -11.18 -1.34
C ASP A 67 -12.03 -10.05 -1.41
N ASN A 68 -10.88 -10.31 -2.06
CA ASN A 68 -9.79 -9.35 -2.20
C ASN A 68 -9.76 -8.78 -3.61
N MET A 69 -9.69 -7.45 -3.71
CA MET A 69 -9.45 -6.75 -4.97
C MET A 69 -8.05 -6.14 -4.95
N ILE A 70 -7.28 -6.33 -6.00
CA ILE A 70 -6.01 -5.66 -6.23
C ILE A 70 -6.14 -4.69 -7.39
N VAL A 71 -5.60 -3.49 -7.21
CA VAL A 71 -5.42 -2.50 -8.26
C VAL A 71 -3.92 -2.20 -8.34
N ILE A 72 -3.29 -2.52 -9.46
CA ILE A 72 -1.88 -2.22 -9.72
C ILE A 72 -1.80 -1.03 -10.65
N LEU A 73 -0.99 -0.04 -10.28
CA LEU A 73 -0.79 1.19 -11.03
C LEU A 73 0.69 1.56 -11.03
N ASP A 74 1.18 2.05 -12.16
CA ASP A 74 2.50 2.66 -12.26
C ASP A 74 2.50 4.05 -11.64
N ILE A 75 3.40 4.27 -10.67
CA ILE A 75 3.59 5.56 -10.01
C ILE A 75 4.96 6.15 -10.34
N PRO A 76 5.05 7.48 -10.55
CA PRO A 76 6.30 8.12 -10.94
C PRO A 76 7.29 8.19 -9.77
N PHE A 77 8.55 7.96 -10.09
CA PHE A 77 9.71 8.17 -9.23
C PHE A 77 10.73 9.07 -9.92
N THR A 78 11.47 9.80 -9.10
CA THR A 78 12.57 10.67 -9.55
C THR A 78 13.83 10.25 -8.82
N GLU A 79 14.85 9.86 -9.56
CA GLU A 79 16.14 9.44 -9.01
C GLU A 79 17.25 10.39 -9.48
N MET A 80 18.25 10.58 -8.62
CA MET A 80 19.38 11.46 -8.91
C MET A 80 20.63 10.60 -8.99
N GLU A 81 21.09 10.35 -10.21
CA GLU A 81 22.31 9.61 -10.52
C GLU A 81 23.29 10.52 -11.24
N ASP A 82 24.54 10.60 -10.76
CA ASP A 82 25.64 11.30 -11.42
C ASP A 82 25.32 12.71 -11.97
N ASN A 83 24.65 13.54 -11.16
CA ASN A 83 24.23 14.90 -11.54
C ASN A 83 23.17 14.96 -12.66
N SER A 84 22.50 13.85 -12.94
CA SER A 84 21.36 13.75 -13.86
C SER A 84 20.09 13.34 -13.11
N LEU A 85 18.95 13.87 -13.55
CA LEU A 85 17.64 13.54 -12.99
C LEU A 85 16.97 12.54 -13.94
N THR A 86 16.74 11.33 -13.45
CA THR A 86 16.02 10.29 -14.18
C THR A 86 14.58 10.22 -13.67
N TYR A 87 13.67 9.91 -14.60
CA TYR A 87 12.27 9.68 -14.31
C TYR A 87 11.96 8.24 -14.64
N ASP A 88 11.43 7.52 -13.67
CA ASP A 88 11.06 6.12 -13.81
C ASP A 88 9.67 5.90 -13.20
N THR A 89 9.13 4.70 -13.40
CA THR A 89 7.88 4.27 -12.80
C THR A 89 8.07 2.96 -12.07
N TYR A 90 7.42 2.84 -10.91
CA TYR A 90 7.36 1.57 -10.19
C TYR A 90 5.92 1.16 -9.95
N PRO A 91 5.60 -0.14 -9.98
CA PRO A 91 4.29 -0.63 -9.62
C PRO A 91 3.94 -0.34 -8.14
N LEU A 92 2.72 0.14 -7.94
CA LEU A 92 2.06 0.24 -6.65
C LEU A 92 0.80 -0.62 -6.68
N ALA A 93 0.72 -1.62 -5.82
CA ALA A 93 -0.54 -2.31 -5.58
C ALA A 93 -1.32 -1.62 -4.46
N ILE A 94 -2.61 -1.46 -4.70
CA ILE A 94 -3.63 -1.10 -3.70
C ILE A 94 -4.57 -2.30 -3.60
N ILE A 95 -4.50 -3.01 -2.49
CA ILE A 95 -5.29 -4.20 -2.22
C ILE A 95 -6.38 -3.85 -1.21
N ASN A 96 -7.62 -4.00 -1.62
CA ASN A 96 -8.79 -3.84 -0.77
C ASN A 96 -9.27 -5.22 -0.30
N THR A 97 -9.43 -5.37 1.01
CA THR A 97 -9.91 -6.60 1.65
C THR A 97 -11.19 -6.30 2.44
N PRO A 98 -11.90 -7.32 2.95
CA PRO A 98 -13.06 -7.11 3.82
C PRO A 98 -12.76 -6.40 5.15
N ALA A 99 -11.49 -6.24 5.53
CA ALA A 99 -11.11 -5.63 6.80
C ALA A 99 -10.19 -4.40 6.65
N ASN A 100 -9.32 -4.38 5.64
CA ASN A 100 -8.20 -3.44 5.55
C ASN A 100 -7.94 -2.98 4.12
N ILE A 101 -7.27 -1.83 4.00
CA ILE A 101 -6.60 -1.41 2.76
C ILE A 101 -5.11 -1.75 2.93
N ILE A 102 -4.48 -2.30 1.91
CA ILE A 102 -3.06 -2.63 1.89
C ILE A 102 -2.42 -1.94 0.69
N THR A 103 -1.31 -1.26 0.89
CA THR A 103 -0.47 -0.74 -0.20
C THR A 103 0.88 -1.44 -0.19
N VAL A 104 1.35 -1.88 -1.36
CA VAL A 104 2.63 -2.56 -1.50
C VAL A 104 3.41 -1.95 -2.66
N CYS A 105 4.66 -1.59 -2.41
CA CYS A 105 5.56 -1.04 -3.43
C CYS A 105 7.02 -1.43 -3.13
N LEU A 106 7.81 -1.59 -4.18
CA LEU A 106 9.23 -1.89 -4.06
C LEU A 106 10.03 -0.72 -3.45
N LYS A 107 9.63 0.53 -3.75
CA LYS A 107 10.30 1.76 -3.28
C LYS A 107 9.36 2.65 -2.47
N ASN A 108 9.93 3.50 -1.61
CA ASN A 108 9.13 4.39 -0.76
C ASN A 108 8.53 5.53 -1.60
N SER A 109 7.23 5.45 -1.87
CA SER A 109 6.54 6.44 -2.69
C SER A 109 6.28 7.76 -1.94
N LYS A 110 6.69 8.87 -2.57
CA LYS A 110 6.35 10.22 -2.10
C LYS A 110 4.84 10.48 -2.12
N ILE A 111 4.11 9.85 -3.05
CA ILE A 111 2.66 9.96 -3.13
C ILE A 111 2.03 9.45 -1.84
N LEU A 112 2.39 8.23 -1.40
CA LEU A 112 1.89 7.65 -0.16
C LEU A 112 2.30 8.48 1.07
N THR A 113 3.48 9.11 1.02
CA THR A 113 4.00 9.96 2.09
C THR A 113 3.14 11.17 2.39
N ASP A 114 2.48 11.75 1.38
CA ASP A 114 1.59 12.88 1.59
C ASP A 114 0.28 12.47 2.28
N PHE A 115 -0.17 11.22 2.12
CA PHE A 115 -1.35 10.70 2.81
C PHE A 115 -1.10 10.56 4.30
N PHE A 116 -0.08 9.79 4.72
CA PHE A 116 0.16 9.56 6.16
C PHE A 116 0.66 10.81 6.91
N ASN A 117 1.16 11.83 6.22
CA ASN A 117 1.47 13.15 6.79
C ASN A 117 0.25 14.09 6.87
N ASN A 118 -0.98 13.58 6.68
CA ASN A 118 -2.24 14.34 6.72
C ASN A 118 -2.28 15.55 5.75
N LYS A 119 -1.52 15.51 4.64
CA LYS A 119 -1.60 16.56 3.62
C LYS A 119 -2.80 16.39 2.71
N VAL A 120 -3.29 15.15 2.57
CA VAL A 120 -4.50 14.84 1.81
C VAL A 120 -5.72 15.00 2.71
N LYS A 121 -6.55 16.01 2.41
CA LYS A 121 -7.81 16.24 3.13
C LYS A 121 -8.81 15.11 2.80
N SER A 122 -9.63 14.75 3.79
CA SER A 122 -10.74 13.80 3.63
C SER A 122 -10.34 12.35 3.30
N PHE A 123 -9.12 11.94 3.65
CA PHE A 123 -8.72 10.54 3.60
C PHE A 123 -9.14 9.79 4.86
N TYR A 124 -9.69 8.58 4.70
CA TYR A 124 -10.13 7.73 5.79
C TYR A 124 -9.65 6.30 5.53
N THR A 125 -8.96 5.69 6.50
CA THR A 125 -8.41 4.33 6.35
C THR A 125 -9.49 3.24 6.32
N PHE A 126 -10.70 3.57 6.80
CA PHE A 126 -11.83 2.64 6.93
C PHE A 126 -12.92 2.87 5.88
N LYS A 127 -12.87 3.95 5.09
CA LYS A 127 -13.91 4.20 4.08
C LYS A 127 -13.71 3.25 2.90
N ARG A 128 -14.80 2.61 2.50
CA ARG A 128 -14.84 1.67 1.38
C ARG A 128 -15.98 2.07 0.43
N SER A 129 -15.73 1.95 -0.86
CA SER A 129 -16.81 2.13 -1.84
C SER A 129 -17.82 1.00 -1.65
N ARG A 130 -19.10 1.36 -1.61
CA ARG A 130 -20.22 0.42 -1.72
C ARG A 130 -20.46 0.05 -3.17
#